data_AF-A0A2T3W8Z1-F1
#
_entry.id   AF-A0A2T3W8Z1-F1
#
_cell.length_a   1.000
_cell.length_b   1.000
_cell.length_c   1.000
_cell.angle_alpha   90.00
_cell.angle_beta   90.00
_cell.angle_gamma   90.00
#
_symmetry.space_group_name_H-M   'P 1'
#
loop_
_entity.id
_entity.type
_entity.pdbx_description
1 polymer ?
#
loop_
_entity_poly.entity_id
_entity_poly.type
_entity_poly.pdbx_seq_one_letter_code
_entity_poly.pdbx_strand_id
1 'polypeptide(L)'
;MTQVKFGRHLHEKPPFEINDLTFSGLPLSLAEERRLATSGEGETEADLMNAVLDALAEVLNARAQGRHVDAGWLTENLAPADVEGILDYLRTGTAS
;
A
#
# COMPACT_ATOMS: atom_id res chain seq x y z
N MET A 1 4.09 -35.92 -5.22
CA MET A 1 4.26 -34.69 -6.04
C MET A 1 4.34 -33.51 -5.09
N THR A 2 5.54 -32.98 -4.85
CA THR A 2 5.76 -31.88 -3.90
C THR A 2 5.45 -30.58 -4.63
N GLN A 3 4.36 -29.91 -4.24
CA GLN A 3 3.99 -28.62 -4.81
C GLN A 3 5.07 -27.59 -4.46
N VAL A 4 5.91 -27.25 -5.44
CA VAL A 4 6.88 -26.17 -5.31
C VAL A 4 6.10 -24.87 -5.17
N LYS A 5 6.03 -24.33 -3.94
CA LYS A 5 5.52 -22.98 -3.70
C LYS A 5 6.64 -22.01 -4.07
N PHE A 6 6.57 -21.43 -5.27
CA PHE A 6 7.41 -20.30 -5.62
C PHE A 6 6.98 -19.09 -4.77
N GLY A 7 7.94 -18.50 -4.05
CA GLY A 7 7.78 -17.27 -3.27
C GLY A 7 7.26 -17.49 -1.84
N ARG A 8 8.12 -17.85 -0.89
CA ARG A 8 7.77 -17.78 0.55
C ARG A 8 8.96 -17.51 1.48
N HIS A 9 9.98 -16.81 1.00
CA HIS A 9 10.74 -15.94 1.89
C HIS A 9 10.03 -14.58 1.90
N LEU A 10 8.82 -14.55 2.45
CA LEU A 10 8.23 -13.28 2.89
C LEU A 10 9.13 -12.79 4.00
N HIS A 11 10.02 -11.86 3.70
CA HIS A 11 10.64 -11.04 4.73
C HIS A 11 9.49 -10.23 5.32
N GLU A 12 8.85 -10.76 6.37
CA GLU A 12 7.86 -10.02 7.15
C GLU A 12 8.55 -8.77 7.66
N LYS A 13 8.20 -7.62 7.08
CA LYS A 13 8.66 -6.34 7.58
C LYS A 13 7.86 -6.02 8.84
N PRO A 14 8.45 -5.32 9.83
CA PRO A 14 7.71 -4.92 11.01
C PRO A 14 6.45 -4.15 10.60
N PRO A 15 5.33 -4.30 11.33
CA PRO A 15 4.19 -3.42 11.17
C PRO A 15 4.64 -1.95 11.28
N PHE A 16 3.98 -1.08 10.54
CA PHE A 16 4.22 0.37 10.57
C PHE A 16 2.97 1.09 11.04
N GLU A 17 3.13 2.30 11.54
CA GLU A 17 2.05 3.09 12.11
C GLU A 17 1.88 4.41 11.35
N ILE A 18 0.61 4.78 11.09
CA ILE A 18 0.23 6.10 10.59
C ILE A 18 -0.80 6.66 11.57
N ASN A 19 -0.46 7.72 12.29
CA ASN A 19 -1.33 8.40 13.26
C ASN A 19 -2.10 7.40 14.17
N ASP A 20 -1.33 6.58 14.90
CA ASP A 20 -1.81 5.56 15.84
C ASP A 20 -2.58 4.37 15.21
N LEU A 21 -2.62 4.26 13.87
CA LEU A 21 -3.13 3.09 13.18
C LEU A 21 -1.99 2.19 12.71
N THR A 22 -2.00 0.93 13.16
CA THR A 22 -1.00 -0.06 12.78
C THR A 22 -1.41 -0.84 11.52
N PHE A 23 -0.49 -0.93 10.55
CA PHE A 23 -0.65 -1.63 9.28
C PHE A 23 0.38 -2.73 9.11
N SER A 24 -0.01 -3.81 8.43
CA SER A 24 0.91 -4.91 8.11
C SER A 24 1.95 -4.49 7.07
N GLY A 25 3.24 -4.67 7.43
CA GLY A 25 4.40 -4.40 6.56
C GLY A 25 4.70 -5.49 5.53
N LEU A 26 3.75 -6.37 5.20
CA LEU A 26 3.97 -7.40 4.19
C LEU A 26 4.31 -6.76 2.82
N PRO A 27 5.08 -7.43 1.94
CA PRO A 27 5.21 -6.97 0.56
C PRO A 27 3.85 -6.90 -0.14
N LEU A 28 3.73 -6.07 -1.19
CA LEU A 28 2.54 -6.08 -2.05
C LEU A 28 2.34 -7.46 -2.67
N SER A 29 1.11 -7.92 -2.69
CA SER A 29 0.69 -9.04 -3.52
C SER A 29 0.54 -8.58 -4.97
N LEU A 30 0.63 -9.52 -5.91
CA LEU A 30 0.43 -9.25 -7.33
C LEU A 30 -0.93 -8.56 -7.63
N ALA A 31 -1.95 -8.87 -6.83
CA ALA A 31 -3.27 -8.24 -6.96
C ALA A 31 -3.24 -6.75 -6.55
N GLU A 32 -2.53 -6.43 -5.47
CA GLU A 32 -2.36 -5.06 -4.98
C GLU A 32 -1.45 -4.24 -5.91
N GLU A 33 -0.34 -4.81 -6.39
CA GLU A 33 0.53 -4.17 -7.38
C GLU A 33 -0.22 -3.84 -8.66
N ARG A 34 -0.97 -4.81 -9.19
CA ARG A 34 -1.80 -4.60 -10.38
C ARG A 34 -2.80 -3.47 -10.16
N ARG A 35 -3.41 -3.40 -8.97
CA ARG A 35 -4.40 -2.36 -8.65
C ARG A 35 -3.78 -0.98 -8.63
N LEU A 36 -2.64 -0.83 -7.94
CA LEU A 36 -1.87 0.42 -7.90
C LEU A 36 -1.36 0.83 -9.29
N ALA A 37 -0.99 -0.12 -10.14
CA ALA A 37 -0.55 0.16 -11.51
C ALA A 37 -1.69 0.60 -12.43
N THR A 38 -2.92 0.11 -12.21
CA THR A 38 -4.11 0.52 -12.97
C THR A 38 -4.74 1.82 -12.49
N SER A 39 -4.37 2.32 -11.31
CA SER A 39 -4.82 3.62 -10.77
C SER A 39 -4.30 4.83 -11.56
N GLY A 40 -3.40 4.62 -12.53
CA GLY A 40 -2.86 5.67 -13.39
C GLY A 40 -3.74 6.05 -14.59
N GLU A 41 -5.02 5.68 -14.60
CA GLU A 41 -5.96 6.06 -15.66
C GLU A 41 -6.84 7.22 -15.16
N GLY A 42 -6.49 8.44 -15.53
CA GLY A 42 -7.21 9.67 -15.18
C GLY A 42 -6.98 10.75 -16.23
N GLU A 43 -7.97 11.61 -16.46
CA GLU A 43 -7.88 12.70 -17.46
C GLU A 43 -7.01 13.86 -16.97
N THR A 44 -6.88 14.03 -15.65
CA THR A 44 -6.07 15.08 -15.03
C THR A 44 -5.10 14.54 -13.97
N GLU A 45 -4.06 15.30 -13.66
CA GLU A 45 -3.10 14.97 -12.59
C GLU A 45 -3.78 14.82 -11.21
N ALA A 46 -4.83 15.62 -10.95
CA ALA A 46 -5.61 15.50 -9.72
C ALA A 46 -6.39 14.17 -9.66
N ASP A 47 -6.96 13.75 -10.79
CA ASP A 47 -7.68 12.46 -10.88
C ASP A 47 -6.71 11.28 -10.70
N LEU A 48 -5.52 11.38 -11.27
CA LEU A 48 -4.45 10.38 -11.10
C LEU A 48 -4.03 10.27 -9.63
N MET A 49 -3.83 11.41 -8.96
CA MET A 49 -3.46 11.44 -7.55
C MET A 49 -4.56 10.82 -6.67
N ASN A 50 -5.83 11.17 -6.93
CA ASN A 50 -6.97 10.62 -6.20
C ASN A 50 -7.09 9.10 -6.40
N ALA A 51 -6.94 8.61 -7.63
CA ALA A 51 -7.00 7.18 -7.91
C ALA A 51 -5.86 6.38 -7.26
N VAL A 52 -4.66 6.98 -7.13
CA VAL A 52 -3.54 6.39 -6.39
C VAL A 52 -3.85 6.34 -4.89
N LEU A 53 -4.39 7.43 -4.32
CA LEU A 53 -4.78 7.48 -2.91
C LEU A 53 -5.89 6.49 -2.58
N ASP A 54 -6.89 6.35 -3.45
CA ASP A 54 -7.96 5.36 -3.29
C ASP A 54 -7.42 3.93 -3.29
N ALA A 55 -6.53 3.61 -4.24
CA ALA A 55 -5.92 2.27 -4.27
C ALA A 55 -4.99 2.03 -3.09
N LEU A 56 -4.24 3.05 -2.63
CA LEU A 56 -3.44 2.93 -1.42
C LEU A 56 -4.33 2.70 -0.18
N ALA A 57 -5.45 3.42 -0.08
CA ALA A 57 -6.42 3.20 0.99
C ALA A 57 -6.94 1.76 0.98
N GLU A 58 -7.34 1.22 -0.18
CA GLU A 58 -7.76 -0.18 -0.29
C GLU A 58 -6.68 -1.17 0.19
N VAL A 59 -5.43 -0.96 -0.20
CA VAL A 59 -4.29 -1.78 0.24
C VAL A 59 -4.11 -1.69 1.76
N LEU A 60 -4.10 -0.48 2.31
CA LEU A 60 -3.95 -0.26 3.75
C LEU A 60 -5.11 -0.89 4.53
N ASN A 61 -6.34 -0.79 4.05
CA ASN A 61 -7.52 -1.38 4.69
C ASN A 61 -7.51 -2.91 4.66
N ALA A 62 -6.99 -3.52 3.60
CA ALA A 62 -6.80 -4.97 3.56
C ALA A 62 -5.77 -5.45 4.60
N ARG A 63 -4.94 -4.54 5.12
CA ARG A 63 -3.80 -4.79 6.00
C ARG A 63 -3.98 -4.25 7.42
N ALA A 64 -5.04 -3.47 7.66
CA ALA A 64 -5.34 -2.87 8.94
C ALA A 64 -6.05 -3.89 9.85
N GLN A 65 -5.73 -3.87 11.15
CA GLN A 65 -6.44 -4.65 12.17
C GLN A 65 -7.44 -3.79 12.97
N GLY A 66 -7.96 -2.72 12.37
CA GLY A 66 -8.77 -1.75 13.09
C GLY A 66 -9.58 -0.82 12.19
N ARG A 67 -9.26 0.47 12.24
CA ARG A 67 -10.03 1.53 11.59
C ARG A 67 -9.80 1.54 10.08
N HIS A 68 -10.89 1.66 9.33
CA HIS A 68 -10.85 1.86 7.88
C HIS A 68 -10.44 3.31 7.56
N VAL A 69 -9.54 3.47 6.59
CA VAL A 69 -9.08 4.77 6.06
C VAL A 69 -9.60 4.98 4.65
N ASP A 70 -9.73 6.22 4.21
CA ASP A 70 -10.11 6.58 2.84
C ASP A 70 -9.11 7.60 2.26
N ALA A 71 -9.22 7.95 0.98
CA ALA A 71 -8.32 8.91 0.34
C ALA A 71 -8.36 10.30 1.00
N GLY A 72 -9.51 10.71 1.55
CA GLY A 72 -9.63 11.96 2.31
C GLY A 72 -8.78 11.92 3.57
N TRP A 73 -8.87 10.84 4.34
CA TRP A 73 -8.04 10.60 5.51
C TRP A 73 -6.56 10.58 5.14
N LEU A 74 -6.17 9.88 4.06
CA LEU A 74 -4.77 9.85 3.63
C LEU A 74 -4.26 11.26 3.28
N THR A 75 -5.06 12.07 2.60
CA THR A 75 -4.69 13.46 2.26
C THR A 75 -4.52 14.35 3.49
N GLU A 76 -5.32 14.12 4.54
CA GLU A 76 -5.24 14.88 5.80
C GLU A 76 -4.09 14.43 6.70
N ASN A 77 -3.64 13.18 6.55
CA ASN A 77 -2.74 12.52 7.50
C ASN A 77 -1.35 12.19 6.94
N LEU A 78 -1.17 12.26 5.61
CA LEU A 78 0.08 11.95 4.91
C LEU A 78 0.50 13.10 4.01
N ALA A 79 1.80 13.40 3.99
CA ALA A 79 2.39 14.19 2.93
C ALA A 79 2.58 13.34 1.66
N PRO A 80 2.68 13.94 0.47
CA PRO A 80 2.96 13.21 -0.77
C PRO A 80 4.23 12.34 -0.69
N ALA A 81 5.26 12.81 0.03
CA ALA A 81 6.48 12.03 0.25
C ALA A 81 6.25 10.77 1.12
N ASP A 82 5.31 10.81 2.06
CA ASP A 82 4.97 9.65 2.88
C ASP A 82 4.25 8.59 2.04
N VAL A 83 3.36 9.02 1.13
CA VAL A 83 2.67 8.13 0.19
C VAL A 83 3.68 7.36 -0.67
N GLU A 84 4.65 8.07 -1.26
CA GLU A 84 5.72 7.44 -2.04
C GLU A 84 6.59 6.49 -1.18
N GLY A 85 6.95 6.91 0.03
CA GLY A 85 7.74 6.10 0.96
C GLY A 85 7.04 4.82 1.40
N ILE A 86 5.73 4.88 1.67
CA ILE A 86 4.91 3.70 2.00
C ILE A 86 4.86 2.76 0.80
N LEU A 87 4.61 3.27 -0.41
CA LEU A 87 4.56 2.44 -1.62
C LEU A 87 5.91 1.77 -1.91
N ASP A 88 7.01 2.49 -1.76
CA ASP A 88 8.36 1.93 -1.92
C ASP A 88 8.64 0.86 -0.86
N TYR A 89 8.28 1.14 0.41
CA TYR A 89 8.39 0.18 1.49
C TYR A 89 7.60 -1.11 1.19
N LEU A 90 6.37 -1.00 0.68
CA LEU A 90 5.56 -2.17 0.37
C LEU A 90 6.04 -2.91 -0.89
N ARG A 91 6.67 -2.23 -1.86
CA ARG A 91 7.19 -2.82 -3.11
C ARG A 91 8.54 -3.52 -2.95
N THR A 92 9.50 -2.87 -2.31
CA THR A 92 10.89 -3.34 -2.31
C THR A 92 11.15 -4.48 -1.35
N GLY A 93 10.28 -4.70 -0.35
CA GLY A 93 10.51 -5.69 0.70
C GLY A 93 11.73 -5.37 1.59
N THR A 94 12.44 -4.27 1.35
CA THR A 94 13.60 -3.79 2.15
C THR A 94 13.29 -2.41 2.71
N ALA A 95 13.53 -2.20 4.00
CA ALA A 95 13.59 -0.84 4.56
C ALA A 95 15.00 -0.32 4.27
N SER A 96 15.13 0.81 3.57
CA SER A 96 16.40 1.55 3.56
C SER A 96 16.53 2.36 4.84
#